data_AF-A0A9D4YPJ6-F1
#
_entry.id   AF-A0A9D4YPJ6-F1
#
_cell.length_a   1.000
_cell.length_b   1.000
_cell.length_c   1.000
_cell.angle_alpha   90.00
_cell.angle_beta   90.00
_cell.angle_gamma   90.00
#
_symmetry.space_group_name_H-M   'P 1'
#
loop_
_entity.id
_entity.type
_entity.pdbx_description
1 polymer ?
#
loop_
_entity_poly.entity_id
_entity_poly.type
_entity_poly.pdbx_seq_one_letter_code
_entity_poly.pdbx_strand_id
1 'polypeptide(L)' 'MKVLAVTLIVILLAGLVFTVAAQDGESEGDVAHVRVRRGFGCPFNQGACHRHCRSIRRRGGYCAGIIKQTCTCYRK' A
#
# COMPACT_ATOMS: atom_id res chain seq x y z
N MET A 1 -42.96 14.28 -9.87
CA MET A 1 -42.56 12.96 -10.41
C MET A 1 -41.19 12.99 -11.09
N LYS A 2 -40.95 13.84 -12.10
CA LYS A 2 -39.67 13.87 -12.85
C LYS A 2 -38.46 14.32 -12.02
N VAL A 3 -38.63 15.32 -11.15
CA VAL A 3 -37.55 15.82 -10.27
C VAL A 3 -37.11 14.75 -9.27
N LEU A 4 -38.06 14.04 -8.67
CA LEU A 4 -37.80 12.90 -7.78
C LEU A 4 -37.03 11.77 -8.49
N ALA A 5 -37.38 11.49 -9.75
CA ALA A 5 -36.67 10.48 -10.53
C ALA A 5 -35.21 10.90 -10.81
N VAL A 6 -34.99 12.17 -11.17
CA VAL A 6 -33.63 12.70 -11.43
C VAL A 6 -32.79 12.67 -10.17
N THR A 7 -33.35 13.05 -9.01
CA THR A 7 -32.61 13.02 -7.74
C THR A 7 -32.22 11.60 -7.33
N LEU A 8 -33.10 10.61 -7.54
CA LEU A 8 -32.79 9.21 -7.24
C LEU A 8 -31.69 8.65 -8.15
N ILE A 9 -31.71 9.01 -9.43
CA ILE A 9 -30.67 8.61 -10.39
C ILE A 9 -29.30 9.18 -9.99
N VAL A 10 -29.25 10.45 -9.58
CA VAL A 10 -27.98 11.08 -9.13
C VAL A 10 -27.43 10.42 -7.88
N ILE A 11 -28.28 10.08 -6.91
CA ILE A 11 -27.88 9.39 -5.67
C ILE A 11 -27.35 7.97 -5.99
N LEU A 12 -28.02 7.25 -6.90
CA LEU A 12 -27.59 5.91 -7.35
C LEU A 12 -26.24 5.94 -8.06
N LEU A 13 -26.02 6.91 -8.95
CA LEU A 13 -24.75 7.08 -9.65
C LEU A 13 -23.62 7.41 -8.68
N ALA A 14 -23.85 8.31 -7.72
CA ALA A 14 -22.87 8.61 -6.68
C ALA A 14 -22.54 7.36 -5.86
N GLY A 15 -23.55 6.62 -5.41
CA GLY A 15 -23.40 5.35 -4.69
C GLY A 15 -22.56 4.32 -5.44
N LEU A 16 -22.76 4.19 -6.75
CA LEU A 16 -22.00 3.26 -7.61
C LEU A 16 -20.50 3.62 -7.68
N VAL A 17 -20.16 4.91 -7.71
CA VAL A 17 -18.75 5.34 -7.69
C VAL A 17 -18.07 4.94 -6.37
N PHE A 18 -18.80 5.02 -5.25
CA PHE A 18 -18.26 4.62 -3.95
C PHE A 18 -18.09 3.11 -3.80
N THR A 19 -18.95 2.29 -4.44
CA THR A 19 -18.82 0.82 -4.38
C THR A 19 -17.72 0.29 -5.29
N VAL A 20 -17.40 0.96 -6.40
CA VAL A 20 -16.22 0.64 -7.24
C VAL A 20 -14.91 0.91 -6.48
N ALA A 21 -14.86 1.94 -5.63
CA ALA A 21 -13.73 2.18 -4.74
C ALA A 21 -13.64 1.21 -3.55
N ALA A 22 -14.62 0.31 -3.39
CA ALA A 22 -14.68 -0.68 -2.31
C ALA A 22 -14.51 -2.13 -2.78
N GLN A 23 -14.26 -2.38 -4.08
CA GLN A 23 -14.03 -3.71 -4.66
C GLN A 23 -12.53 -4.01 -4.81
N ASP A 24 -11.75 -3.86 -3.74
CA ASP A 24 -10.38 -4.43 -3.67
C ASP A 24 -10.35 -5.64 -2.72
N GLY A 25 -11.27 -6.57 -2.95
CA GLY A 25 -11.29 -7.95 -2.43
C GLY A 25 -12.38 -8.68 -3.23
N GLU A 26 -12.11 -9.67 -4.07
CA GLU A 26 -11.24 -10.84 -3.94
C GLU A 26 -10.94 -11.37 -5.36
N SER A 27 -9.69 -11.69 -5.68
CA SER A 27 -9.38 -12.52 -6.86
C SER A 27 -8.18 -13.40 -6.51
N GLU A 28 -8.49 -14.65 -6.18
CA GLU A 28 -7.54 -15.74 -6.06
C GLU A 28 -6.95 -16.05 -7.44
N GLY A 29 -5.64 -15.90 -7.57
CA GLY A 29 -4.90 -16.17 -8.81
C GLY A 29 -3.48 -15.63 -8.74
N ASP A 30 -2.61 -16.38 -8.05
CA ASP A 30 -1.14 -16.17 -7.98
C ASP A 30 -0.69 -14.82 -7.39
N VAL A 31 -1.07 -14.58 -6.13
CA VAL A 31 -0.78 -13.32 -5.44
C VAL A 31 0.69 -13.28 -5.02
N ALA A 32 1.54 -12.70 -5.87
CA ALA A 32 2.71 -11.97 -5.40
C ALA A 32 2.18 -10.90 -4.45
N HIS A 33 2.10 -11.22 -3.15
CA HIS A 33 1.64 -10.28 -2.12
C HIS A 33 2.25 -8.93 -2.44
N VAL A 34 1.40 -7.95 -2.77
CA VAL A 34 1.71 -6.54 -2.59
C VAL A 34 1.98 -6.44 -1.10
N ARG A 35 3.23 -6.74 -0.72
CA ARG A 35 3.73 -6.50 0.62
C ARG A 35 3.54 -5.02 0.74
N VAL A 36 2.46 -4.61 1.42
CA VAL A 36 2.37 -3.30 2.05
C VAL A 36 3.70 -3.22 2.79
N ARG A 37 4.66 -2.52 2.19
CA ARG A 37 5.99 -2.36 2.76
C ARG A 37 5.71 -1.53 3.99
N ARG A 38 5.42 -2.18 5.12
CA ARG A 38 5.54 -1.56 6.43
C ARG A 38 6.97 -1.07 6.44
N GLY A 39 7.16 0.23 6.17
CA GLY A 39 8.48 0.81 6.00
C GLY A 39 9.28 0.36 7.21
N PHE A 40 10.44 -0.24 7.01
CA PHE A 40 11.29 -0.73 8.09
C PHE A 40 11.93 0.48 8.81
N GLY A 41 11.13 1.45 9.23
CA GLY A 41 11.51 2.77 9.73
C GLY A 41 11.83 3.81 8.65
N CYS A 42 12.00 3.44 7.40
CA CYS A 42 12.25 4.39 6.31
C CYS A 42 11.01 5.29 6.05
N PRO A 43 11.15 6.64 5.96
CA PRO A 43 12.38 7.43 5.83
C PRO A 43 12.99 7.96 7.14
N PHE A 44 12.26 7.97 8.26
CA PHE A 44 12.64 8.68 9.48
C PHE A 44 13.55 7.88 10.43
N ASN A 45 13.66 6.56 10.24
CA ASN A 45 14.32 5.64 11.14
C ASN A 45 15.12 4.59 10.35
N GLN A 46 16.33 4.97 9.94
CA GLN A 46 17.26 4.09 9.24
C GLN A 46 17.75 2.93 10.12
N GLY A 47 17.79 3.13 11.45
CA GLY A 47 18.20 2.09 12.40
C GLY A 47 17.25 0.89 12.44
N ALA A 48 15.95 1.10 12.26
CA ALA A 48 14.99 0.00 12.12
C ALA A 48 15.26 -0.83 10.84
N CYS A 49 15.61 -0.18 9.73
CA CYS A 49 15.93 -0.85 8.47
C CYS A 49 17.22 -1.66 8.62
N HIS A 50 18.25 -1.06 9.23
CA HIS A 50 19.50 -1.74 9.50
C HIS A 50 19.32 -2.98 10.40
N ARG A 51 18.54 -2.86 11.49
CA ARG A 51 18.21 -3.99 12.38
C ARG A 51 17.40 -5.08 11.68
N HIS A 52 16.41 -4.69 10.87
CA HIS A 52 15.64 -5.63 10.06
C HIS A 52 16.55 -6.42 9.11
N CYS A 53 17.45 -5.76 8.38
CA CYS A 53 18.37 -6.44 7.50
C CYS A 53 19.30 -7.40 8.27
N ARG A 54 19.74 -7.03 9.48
CA ARG A 54 20.53 -7.94 10.34
C ARG A 54 19.73 -9.15 10.80
N SER A 55 18.44 -9.01 11.10
CA SER A 55 17.61 -10.15 11.55
C SER A 55 17.41 -11.20 10.46
N ILE A 56 17.42 -10.80 9.19
CA ILE A 56 17.38 -11.71 8.03
C ILE A 56 18.78 -12.16 7.56
N ARG A 57 19.78 -12.11 8.44
CA ARG A 57 21.19 -12.51 8.18
C ARG A 57 21.91 -11.72 7.08
N ARG A 58 21.55 -10.45 6.85
CA ARG A 58 22.35 -9.52 6.04
C ARG A 58 23.31 -8.71 6.91
N ARG A 59 24.29 -8.03 6.32
CA ARG A 59 25.25 -7.19 7.08
C ARG A 59 24.60 -5.93 7.63
N GLY A 60 23.60 -5.41 6.92
CA GLY A 60 22.83 -4.24 7.30
C GLY A 60 21.98 -3.76 6.14
N GLY A 61 21.35 -2.61 6.32
CA GLY A 61 20.62 -1.93 5.26
C GLY A 61 20.45 -0.45 5.51
N TYR A 62 19.97 0.24 4.49
CA TYR A 62 19.77 1.69 4.45
C TYR A 62 18.49 2.05 3.68
N CYS A 63 17.95 3.24 3.96
CA CYS A 63 16.81 3.78 3.23
C CYS A 63 17.24 4.36 1.88
N ALA A 64 16.54 3.99 0.82
CA ALA A 64 16.84 4.28 -0.57
C ALA A 64 15.61 4.83 -1.31
N GLY A 65 15.84 5.37 -2.51
CA GLY A 65 14.85 6.08 -3.31
C GLY A 65 14.79 7.57 -2.97
N ILE A 66 14.11 8.33 -3.83
CA ILE A 66 14.03 9.80 -3.76
C ILE A 66 13.42 10.25 -2.44
N ILE A 67 12.34 9.60 -2.02
CA ILE A 67 11.62 9.86 -0.76
C ILE A 67 12.06 8.93 0.39
N LYS A 68 13.15 8.18 0.22
CA LYS A 68 13.70 7.25 1.22
C LYS A 68 12.69 6.27 1.82
N GLN A 69 11.66 5.83 1.09
CA GLN A 69 10.66 4.87 1.59
C GLN A 69 11.08 3.39 1.42
N THR A 70 12.18 3.13 0.71
CA THR A 70 12.63 1.77 0.40
C THR A 70 13.77 1.37 1.32
N CYS A 71 13.61 0.34 2.15
CA CYS A 71 14.75 -0.26 2.85
C CYS A 71 15.51 -1.21 1.91
N THR A 72 16.82 -1.01 1.76
CA THR A 72 17.72 -1.81 0.92
C THR A 72 18.75 -2.50 1.80
N CYS A 73 18.76 -3.84 1.79
CA CYS A 73 19.71 -4.63 2.54
C CYS A 73 20.90 -5.05 1.66
N TYR A 74 22.13 -4.81 2.14
CA TYR A 74 23.35 -5.24 1.45
C TYR A 74 23.88 -6.56 2.01
N ARG A 75 24.58 -7.33 1.16
CA ARG A 75 25.08 -8.67 1.51
C ARG A 75 26.24 -8.59 2.52
N LYS A 76 26.53 -9.74 3.12
CA LYS A 76 27.64 -9.94 4.06
C LYS A 76 28.98 -9.76 3.35
#